data_AF-A0A7C3P829-F1
#
_entry.id   AF-A0A7C3P829-F1
#
_cell.length_a   1.000
_cell.length_b   1.000
_cell.length_c   1.000
_cell.angle_alpha   90.00
_cell.angle_beta   90.00
_cell.angle_gamma   90.00
#
_symmetry.space_group_name_H-M   'P 1'
#
loop_
_entity.id
_entity.type
_entity.pdbx_description
1 polymer ?
#
loop_
_entity_poly.entity_id
_entity_poly.type
_entity_poly.pdbx_seq_one_letter_code
_entity_poly.pdbx_strand_id
1 'polypeptide(L)'
;MTKFISLLMAVFSFVAMDIGKGLTLAEAVEPLKIGFVDGQKVLESTKLGKKAKANLEEYVKSREKILELERKDLKDLEEALAKQGALLSLEAKKDKQEEYQRKL
;
A
#
# COMPACT_ATOMS: atom_id res chain seq x y z
N MET A 1 -51.39 53.69 26.16
CA MET A 1 -50.71 53.41 24.88
C MET A 1 -49.32 54.04 24.78
N THR A 2 -49.07 55.22 25.34
CA THR A 2 -47.74 55.88 25.33
C THR A 2 -46.64 55.14 26.11
N LYS A 3 -46.97 54.44 27.20
CA LYS A 3 -46.00 53.68 28.01
C LYS A 3 -45.52 52.37 27.38
N PHE A 4 -46.27 51.81 26.44
CA PHE A 4 -45.90 50.57 25.73
C PHE A 4 -44.96 50.88 24.55
N ILE A 5 -45.21 52.02 23.89
CA ILE A 5 -44.34 52.55 22.82
C ILE A 5 -42.99 53.02 23.38
N SER A 6 -42.94 53.60 24.58
CA SER A 6 -41.67 53.96 25.23
C SER A 6 -40.83 52.74 25.65
N LEU A 7 -41.48 51.63 26.01
CA LEU A 7 -40.80 50.38 26.36
C LEU A 7 -40.16 49.74 25.12
N LEU A 8 -40.85 49.79 23.97
CA LEU A 8 -40.37 49.25 22.70
C LEU A 8 -39.23 50.08 22.09
N MET A 9 -39.24 51.41 22.29
CA MET A 9 -38.15 52.30 21.90
C MET A 9 -36.91 52.16 22.82
N ALA A 10 -37.10 51.90 24.12
CA ALA A 10 -35.98 51.67 25.05
C ALA A 10 -35.23 50.36 24.74
N VAL A 11 -35.94 49.30 24.33
CA VAL A 11 -35.33 48.03 23.89
C VAL A 11 -34.56 48.20 22.58
N PHE A 12 -35.09 48.99 21.64
CA PHE A 12 -34.39 49.28 20.37
C PHE A 12 -33.13 50.15 20.57
N SER A 13 -33.16 51.04 21.57
CA SER A 13 -32.01 51.89 21.92
C SER A 13 -30.90 51.11 22.66
N PHE A 14 -31.25 50.04 23.38
CA PHE A 14 -30.28 49.14 24.01
C PHE A 14 -29.57 48.25 22.98
N VAL A 15 -30.28 47.78 21.94
CA VAL A 15 -29.70 46.97 20.85
C VAL A 15 -28.74 47.78 19.97
N ALA A 16 -28.92 49.10 19.86
CA ALA A 16 -28.02 49.95 19.06
C ALA A 16 -26.75 50.41 19.81
N MET A 17 -26.69 50.27 21.15
CA MET A 17 -25.56 50.76 21.95
C MET A 17 -24.45 49.70 22.20
N ASP A 18 -24.68 48.45 21.81
CA ASP A 18 -23.65 47.39 21.83
C ASP A 18 -22.90 47.19 20.49
N ILE A 19 -23.26 47.96 19.45
CA ILE A 19 -22.54 47.94 18.16
C ILE A 19 -21.34 48.92 18.16
N GLY A 20 -21.22 49.78 19.18
CA GLY A 20 -20.31 50.94 19.18
C GLY A 20 -19.19 50.96 20.23
N LYS A 21 -19.08 49.96 21.10
CA LYS A 21 -17.93 49.85 22.01
C LYS A 21 -17.14 48.61 21.64
N GLY A 22 -15.97 48.84 21.04
CA GLY A 22 -14.97 47.82 20.78
C GLY A 22 -14.61 47.09 22.07
N LEU A 23 -15.34 46.02 22.34
CA LEU A 23 -14.78 44.87 23.01
C LEU A 23 -14.09 44.10 21.90
N THR A 24 -12.84 44.45 21.62
CA THR A 24 -11.91 43.48 21.06
C THR A 24 -11.81 42.38 22.10
N LEU A 25 -12.71 41.41 22.03
CA LEU A 25 -12.38 40.04 22.37
C LEU A 25 -11.28 39.67 21.39
N ALA A 26 -10.05 40.07 21.72
CA ALA A 26 -8.91 39.29 21.35
C ALA A 26 -9.16 37.94 22.02
N GLU A 27 -9.92 37.07 21.35
CA GLU A 27 -9.69 35.65 21.48
C GLU A 27 -8.20 35.51 21.19
N ALA A 28 -7.43 35.36 22.26
CA ALA A 28 -6.09 34.82 22.15
C ALA A 28 -6.31 33.42 21.58
N VAL A 29 -6.35 33.33 20.24
CA VAL A 29 -6.23 32.08 19.52
C VAL A 29 -4.83 31.62 19.89
N GLU A 30 -4.73 30.81 20.94
CA GLU A 30 -3.50 30.10 21.22
C GLU A 30 -3.12 29.39 19.90
N PRO A 31 -1.91 29.61 19.38
CA PRO A 31 -1.53 29.03 18.10
C PRO A 31 -1.73 27.53 18.18
N LEU A 32 -2.66 27.01 17.38
CA LEU A 32 -2.98 25.58 17.34
C LEU A 32 -1.69 24.85 16.92
N LYS A 33 -1.07 24.13 17.85
CA LYS A 33 0.18 23.40 17.61
C LYS A 33 -0.13 22.13 16.81
N ILE A 34 -0.24 22.26 15.50
CA ILE A 34 -0.41 21.14 14.59
C ILE A 34 0.97 20.69 14.10
N GLY A 35 1.34 19.44 14.38
CA GLY A 35 2.51 18.79 13.82
C GLY A 35 2.08 17.75 12.77
N PHE A 36 2.83 17.64 11.68
CA PHE A 36 2.69 16.54 10.72
C PHE A 36 3.90 15.61 10.82
N VAL A 37 3.68 14.32 10.59
CA VAL A 37 4.73 13.31 10.59
C VAL A 37 4.83 12.72 9.20
N ASP A 38 6.05 12.67 8.67
CA ASP A 38 6.36 11.95 7.45
C ASP A 38 6.68 10.49 7.78
N GLY A 39 5.71 9.61 7.51
CA GLY A 39 5.85 8.17 7.76
C GLY A 39 6.95 7.51 6.92
N GLN A 40 7.15 7.93 5.67
CA GLN A 40 8.21 7.36 4.82
C GLN A 40 9.57 7.72 5.39
N LYS A 41 9.78 9.00 5.75
CA LYS A 41 11.03 9.43 6.38
C LYS A 41 11.29 8.71 7.70
N VAL A 42 10.26 8.42 8.50
CA VAL A 42 10.41 7.65 9.74
C VAL A 42 10.87 6.21 9.44
N LEU A 43 10.25 5.54 8.47
CA LEU A 43 10.65 4.18 8.07
C LEU A 43 12.06 4.14 7.49
N GLU A 44 12.48 5.15 6.74
CA GLU A 44 13.80 5.19 6.12
C GLU A 44 14.93 5.63 7.06
N SER A 45 14.63 6.52 8.01
CA SER A 45 15.66 7.11 8.89
C SER A 45 15.86 6.33 10.19
N THR A 46 14.84 5.64 10.69
CA THR A 46 14.93 4.92 11.97
C THR A 46 15.68 3.60 11.85
N LYS A 47 16.32 3.17 12.94
CA LYS A 47 17.05 1.88 13.00
C LYS A 47 16.11 0.69 12.75
N LEU A 48 14.90 0.73 13.31
CA LEU A 48 13.90 -0.32 13.13
C LEU A 48 13.39 -0.37 11.70
N GLY A 49 13.09 0.77 11.08
CA GLY A 49 12.63 0.81 9.70
C GLY A 49 13.70 0.36 8.70
N LYS A 50 14.97 0.77 8.90
CA LYS A 50 16.10 0.24 8.11
C LYS A 50 16.26 -1.27 8.26
N LYS A 51 16.14 -1.81 9.48
CA LYS A 51 16.20 -3.26 9.73
C LYS A 51 15.05 -4.00 9.05
N ALA A 52 13.83 -3.48 9.14
CA ALA A 52 12.66 -4.07 8.49
C ALA A 52 12.83 -4.10 6.96
N LYS A 53 13.33 -3.00 6.38
CA LYS A 53 13.63 -2.92 4.94
C LYS A 53 14.69 -3.94 4.53
N ALA A 54 15.79 -4.06 5.27
CA ALA A 54 16.84 -5.03 5.00
C ALA A 54 16.33 -6.48 5.04
N ASN A 55 15.51 -6.82 6.04
CA ASN A 55 14.90 -8.14 6.15
C ASN A 55 13.98 -8.46 4.96
N LEU A 56 13.21 -7.47 4.51
CA LEU A 56 12.33 -7.62 3.35
C LEU A 56 13.14 -7.82 2.05
N GLU A 57 14.20 -7.04 1.86
CA GLU A 57 15.10 -7.18 0.71
C GLU A 57 15.78 -8.56 0.68
N GLU A 58 16.23 -9.06 1.84
CA GLU A 58 16.80 -10.41 1.96
C GLU A 58 15.76 -11.48 1.62
N TYR A 59 14.53 -11.36 2.15
CA TYR A 59 13.45 -12.27 1.84
C TYR A 59 13.18 -12.31 0.33
N VAL A 60 13.00 -11.15 -0.32
CA VAL A 60 12.73 -11.08 -1.76
C VAL A 60 13.86 -11.73 -2.56
N LYS A 61 15.12 -11.38 -2.28
CA LYS A 61 16.29 -11.97 -2.96
C LYS A 61 16.34 -13.48 -2.78
N SER A 62 16.03 -13.99 -1.58
CA SER A 62 16.00 -15.43 -1.34
C SER A 62 14.96 -16.14 -2.21
N ARG A 63 13.78 -15.54 -2.39
CA ARG A 63 12.70 -16.09 -3.22
C ARG A 63 13.03 -16.00 -4.70
N GLU A 64 13.60 -14.89 -5.16
CA GLU A 64 14.06 -14.72 -6.54
C GLU A 64 15.08 -15.79 -6.92
N LYS A 65 16.05 -16.07 -6.02
CA LYS A 65 17.06 -17.12 -6.25
C LYS A 65 16.44 -18.52 -6.36
N ILE A 66 15.46 -18.84 -5.52
CA ILE A 66 14.74 -20.13 -5.61
C ILE A 66 14.03 -20.24 -6.97
N LEU A 67 13.31 -19.19 -7.36
CA LEU A 67 12.61 -19.18 -8.65
C LEU A 67 13.56 -19.27 -9.84
N GLU A 68 14.74 -18.65 -9.77
CA GLU A 68 15.76 -18.76 -10.81
C GLU A 68 16.30 -20.20 -10.94
N LEU A 69 16.55 -20.86 -9.81
CA LEU A 69 16.95 -22.28 -9.80
C LEU A 69 15.87 -23.17 -10.38
N GLU A 70 14.61 -23.02 -9.95
CA GLU A 70 13.48 -23.79 -10.48
C GLU A 70 13.30 -23.57 -11.99
N ARG A 71 13.43 -22.33 -12.47
CA ARG A 71 13.37 -22.04 -13.92
C ARG A 71 14.50 -22.71 -14.69
N LYS A 72 15.70 -22.73 -14.13
CA LYS A 72 16.85 -23.40 -14.74
C LYS A 72 16.62 -24.91 -14.80
N ASP A 73 16.19 -25.51 -13.70
CA ASP A 73 15.92 -26.95 -13.63
C ASP A 73 14.84 -27.37 -14.63
N LEU A 74 13.77 -26.57 -14.76
CA LEU A 74 12.72 -26.81 -15.76
C LEU A 74 13.24 -26.72 -17.19
N LYS A 75 14.12 -25.75 -17.48
CA LYS A 75 14.74 -25.61 -18.80
C LYS A 75 15.67 -26.79 -19.10
N ASP A 76 16.46 -27.22 -18.13
CA ASP A 76 17.36 -28.36 -18.28
C ASP A 76 16.57 -29.66 -18.52
N LEU A 77 15.42 -29.83 -17.85
CA LEU A 77 14.47 -30.93 -18.10
C LEU A 77 13.85 -30.85 -19.49
N GLU A 78 13.43 -29.66 -19.94
CA GLU A 78 12.89 -29.45 -21.29
C GLU A 78 13.92 -29.80 -22.36
N GLU A 79 15.18 -29.37 -22.19
CA GLU A 79 16.28 -29.70 -23.10
C GLU A 79 16.60 -31.19 -23.09
N ALA A 80 16.56 -31.84 -21.91
CA ALA A 80 16.74 -33.28 -21.79
C ALA A 80 15.62 -34.06 -22.49
N LEU A 81 14.36 -33.64 -22.31
CA LEU A 81 13.20 -34.24 -22.99
C LEU A 81 13.24 -33.99 -24.50
N ALA A 82 13.69 -32.83 -24.97
CA ALA A 82 13.85 -32.54 -26.39
C ALA A 82 14.94 -33.45 -27.02
N LYS A 83 16.08 -33.63 -26.34
CA LYS A 83 17.15 -34.54 -26.77
C LYS A 83 16.69 -36.00 -26.73
N GLN A 84 15.98 -36.41 -25.67
CA GLN A 84 15.41 -37.75 -25.57
C GLN A 84 14.27 -37.98 -26.57
N GLY A 85 13.50 -36.95 -26.90
CA GLY A 85 12.48 -36.98 -27.95
C GLY A 85 13.08 -37.09 -29.35
N ALA A 86 14.27 -36.53 -29.56
CA ALA A 86 15.08 -36.77 -30.76
C ALA A 86 15.76 -38.16 -30.76
N LEU A 87 16.06 -38.72 -29.57
CA LEU A 87 16.55 -40.11 -29.39
C LEU A 87 15.43 -41.15 -29.38
N LEU A 88 14.15 -40.76 -29.23
CA LEU A 88 13.00 -41.54 -29.68
C LEU A 88 13.01 -41.52 -31.21
N SER A 89 14.05 -42.12 -31.79
CA SER A 89 14.06 -42.50 -33.20
C SER A 89 12.83 -43.37 -33.47
N LEU A 90 12.46 -43.50 -34.73
CA LEU A 90 11.35 -44.34 -35.18
C LEU A 90 11.39 -45.76 -34.54
N GLU A 91 12.56 -46.30 -34.20
CA GLU A 91 12.70 -47.55 -33.44
C GLU A 91 12.03 -47.49 -32.06
N ALA A 92 12.31 -46.50 -31.23
CA ALA A 92 11.80 -46.49 -29.85
C ALA A 92 10.28 -46.21 -29.79
N LYS A 93 9.73 -45.51 -30.79
CA LYS A 93 8.27 -45.40 -30.98
C LYS A 93 7.65 -46.75 -31.39
N LYS A 94 8.32 -47.48 -32.29
CA LYS A 94 7.86 -48.81 -32.76
C LYS A 94 7.93 -49.84 -31.62
N ASP A 95 9.00 -49.85 -30.84
CA ASP A 95 9.15 -50.74 -29.68
C ASP A 95 8.09 -50.50 -28.62
N LYS A 96 7.78 -49.22 -28.32
CA LYS A 96 6.68 -48.86 -27.40
C LYS A 96 5.31 -49.32 -27.92
N GLN A 97 5.09 -49.26 -29.23
CA GLN A 97 3.84 -49.70 -29.86
C GLN A 97 3.71 -51.22 -29.90
N GLU A 98 4.80 -51.94 -30.15
CA GLU A 98 4.85 -53.41 -30.05
C GLU A 98 4.69 -53.89 -28.60
N GLU A 99 5.29 -53.20 -27.63
CA GLU A 99 5.09 -53.52 -26.21
C GLU A 99 3.65 -53.31 -25.76
N TYR A 100 2.98 -52.25 -26.25
CA TYR A 100 1.57 -51.99 -26.01
C TYR A 100 0.67 -53.09 -26.62
N GLN A 101 0.94 -53.49 -27.87
CA GLN A 101 0.22 -54.59 -28.54
C GLN A 101 0.39 -55.94 -27.85
N ARG A 102 1.55 -56.21 -27.22
CA ARG A 102 1.78 -57.44 -26.45
C ARG A 102 1.06 -57.48 -25.10
N LYS A 103 0.66 -56.33 -24.57
CA LYS A 103 -0.05 -56.22 -23.28
C LYS A 103 -1.58 -56.18 -23.44
N LEU A 104 -2.08 -56.02 -24.66
CA LEU A 104 -3.47 -56.29 -25.05
C LEU A 104 -3.66 -57.79 -25.32
#